data_AF-A0A9W6FVT0-F1
#
_entry.id   AF-A0A9W6FVT0-F1
#
_cell.length_a   1.000
_cell.length_b   1.000
_cell.length_c   1.000
_cell.angle_alpha   90.00
_cell.angle_beta   90.00
_cell.angle_gamma   90.00
#
_symmetry.space_group_name_H-M   'P 1'
#
loop_
_entity.id
_entity.type
_entity.pdbx_description
1 polymer ?
#
loop_
_entity_poly.entity_id
_entity_poly.type
_entity_poly.pdbx_seq_one_letter_code
_entity_poly.pdbx_strand_id
1 'polypeptide(L)'
;MKKCHTFSTEGFTLVELMVVVAITAILASVAVPAYINHINRVKQSEAASQLLTARIEMEEFLLDNNRYAGTIGCLPSFNSNPACLASCSACTQTTHKLKYYSFFIENASTTHYRIASTRKIYSYAQTDKLIISASTQTPKVLNEDALKFSVYKWLFD
;
A
#
# COMPACT_ATOMS: atom_id res chain seq x y z
N MET A 1 7.89 64.11 -21.64
CA MET A 1 8.07 63.87 -20.19
C MET A 1 7.14 62.74 -19.77
N LYS A 2 7.67 61.56 -19.44
CA LYS A 2 6.88 60.40 -18.99
C LYS A 2 6.78 60.45 -17.47
N LYS A 3 5.57 60.56 -16.93
CA LYS A 3 5.32 60.43 -15.48
C LYS A 3 5.46 58.94 -15.12
N CYS A 4 6.40 58.63 -14.24
CA CYS A 4 6.55 57.30 -13.65
C CYS A 4 5.64 57.24 -12.42
N HIS A 5 4.61 56.39 -12.45
CA HIS A 5 3.78 56.10 -11.29
C HIS A 5 4.54 55.09 -10.41
N THR A 6 5.03 55.54 -9.26
CA THR A 6 5.56 54.66 -8.21
C THR A 6 4.38 53.98 -7.53
N PHE A 7 4.23 52.67 -7.72
CA PHE A 7 3.30 51.87 -6.91
C PHE A 7 3.85 51.77 -5.48
N SER A 8 3.07 52.27 -4.51
CA SER A 8 3.34 52.10 -3.08
C SER A 8 3.24 50.62 -2.73
N THR A 9 4.32 50.02 -2.24
CA THR A 9 4.30 48.67 -1.69
C THR A 9 3.70 48.73 -0.28
N GLU A 10 2.41 48.41 -0.16
CA GLU A 10 1.77 48.21 1.14
C GLU A 10 2.35 46.97 1.83
N GLY A 11 2.77 47.11 3.09
CA GLY A 11 3.33 46.03 3.89
C GLY A 11 2.23 45.21 4.59
N PHE A 12 2.45 43.90 4.71
CA PHE A 12 1.55 42.96 5.39
C PHE A 12 1.47 43.28 6.89
N THR A 13 0.27 43.25 7.49
CA THR A 13 0.11 43.50 8.92
C THR A 13 0.29 42.22 9.76
N LEU A 14 0.80 42.35 10.99
CA LEU A 14 0.98 41.21 11.89
C LEU A 14 -0.37 40.55 12.25
N VAL A 15 -1.42 41.37 12.41
CA VAL A 15 -2.77 40.89 12.72
C VAL A 15 -3.36 40.07 11.57
N GLU A 16 -3.12 40.49 10.32
CA GLU A 16 -3.56 39.77 9.12
C GLU A 16 -2.93 38.37 9.05
N LEU A 17 -1.64 38.26 9.37
CA LEU A 17 -0.96 36.97 9.43
C LEU A 17 -1.46 36.08 10.57
N MET A 18 -1.78 36.63 11.75
CA MET A 18 -2.30 35.84 12.87
C MET A 18 -3.64 35.19 12.55
N VAL A 19 -4.55 35.92 11.90
CA VAL A 19 -5.86 35.39 11.50
C VAL A 19 -5.70 34.29 10.44
N VAL A 20 -4.80 34.48 9.46
CA VAL A 20 -4.52 33.47 8.43
C VAL A 20 -3.96 32.18 9.04
N VAL A 21 -3.03 32.29 9.99
CA VAL A 21 -2.45 31.11 10.66
C VAL A 21 -3.50 30.40 11.52
N ALA A 22 -4.37 31.15 12.21
CA ALA A 22 -5.46 30.56 13.00
C ALA A 22 -6.43 29.75 12.12
N ILE A 23 -6.83 30.28 10.97
CA ILE A 23 -7.72 29.59 10.03
C ILE A 23 -7.03 28.35 9.43
N THR A 24 -5.76 28.47 9.01
CA THR A 24 -5.03 27.34 8.43
C THR A 24 -4.79 26.21 9.45
N ALA A 25 -4.58 26.52 10.72
CA ALA A 25 -4.47 25.51 11.78
C ALA A 25 -5.75 24.69 11.95
N ILE A 26 -6.93 25.35 11.93
CA ILE A 26 -8.24 24.67 12.02
C ILE A 26 -8.42 23.74 10.82
N LEU A 27 -8.15 24.21 9.60
CA LEU A 27 -8.27 23.39 8.40
C LEU A 27 -7.30 22.20 8.39
N ALA A 28 -6.04 22.43 8.77
CA ALA A 28 -5.00 21.40 8.82
C ALA A 28 -5.38 20.26 9.79
N SER A 29 -6.02 20.57 10.91
CA SER A 29 -6.41 19.57 11.93
C SER A 29 -7.32 18.47 11.37
N VAL A 30 -8.18 18.79 10.39
CA VAL A 30 -9.08 17.83 9.73
C VAL A 30 -8.50 17.30 8.43
N ALA A 31 -7.82 18.16 7.66
CA ALA A 31 -7.30 17.80 6.35
C ALA A 31 -6.16 16.77 6.41
N VAL A 32 -5.23 16.92 7.36
CA VAL A 32 -4.06 16.04 7.49
C VAL A 32 -4.44 14.57 7.75
N PRO A 33 -5.25 14.23 8.77
CA PRO A 33 -5.62 12.83 9.01
C PRO A 33 -6.43 12.23 7.85
N ALA A 34 -7.29 13.02 7.21
CA ALA A 34 -8.05 12.60 6.05
C ALA A 34 -7.13 12.27 4.86
N TYR A 35 -6.15 13.12 4.58
CA TYR A 35 -5.18 12.90 3.50
C TYR A 35 -4.32 11.64 3.73
N ILE A 36 -3.83 11.43 4.95
CA ILE A 36 -3.05 10.23 5.29
C ILE A 36 -3.88 8.96 5.07
N ASN A 37 -5.15 8.96 5.50
CA ASN A 37 -6.04 7.83 5.29
C ASN A 37 -6.29 7.58 3.79
N HIS A 38 -6.45 8.65 2.99
CA HIS A 38 -6.59 8.52 1.53
C HIS A 38 -5.37 7.85 0.90
N ILE A 39 -4.16 8.32 1.23
CA ILE A 39 -2.91 7.71 0.72
C ILE A 39 -2.78 6.25 1.15
N ASN A 40 -3.18 5.89 2.37
CA ASN A 40 -3.17 4.50 2.82
C ASN A 40 -4.16 3.62 2.03
N ARG A 41 -5.36 4.13 1.71
CA ARG A 41 -6.32 3.43 0.85
C ARG A 41 -5.82 3.25 -0.57
N VAL A 42 -5.14 4.25 -1.14
CA VAL A 42 -4.51 4.15 -2.47
C VAL A 42 -3.47 3.03 -2.47
N LYS A 43 -2.61 2.98 -1.45
CA LYS A 43 -1.61 1.90 -1.29
C LYS A 43 -2.25 0.52 -1.10
N GLN A 44 -3.37 0.42 -0.36
CA GLN A 44 -4.13 -0.83 -0.24
C GLN A 44 -4.73 -1.25 -1.58
N SER A 45 -5.25 -0.30 -2.37
CA SER A 45 -5.78 -0.57 -3.71
C SER A 45 -4.69 -1.08 -4.66
N GLU A 46 -3.48 -0.54 -4.57
CA GLU A 46 -2.31 -1.03 -5.32
C GLU A 46 -1.94 -2.46 -4.89
N ALA A 47 -1.97 -2.77 -3.60
CA ALA A 47 -1.75 -4.15 -3.14
C ALA A 47 -2.84 -5.10 -3.61
N ALA A 48 -4.11 -4.66 -3.61
CA ALA A 48 -5.23 -5.43 -4.09
C ALA A 48 -5.12 -5.73 -5.60
N SER A 49 -4.69 -4.78 -6.42
CA SER A 49 -4.49 -5.03 -7.85
C SER A 49 -3.37 -6.04 -8.10
N GLN A 50 -2.27 -5.98 -7.35
CA GLN A 50 -1.20 -6.97 -7.43
C GLN A 50 -1.67 -8.36 -7.00
N LEU A 51 -2.50 -8.47 -5.95
CA LEU A 51 -3.10 -9.75 -5.57
C LEU A 51 -4.02 -10.34 -6.65
N LEU A 52 -4.71 -9.49 -7.43
CA LEU A 52 -5.50 -9.93 -8.58
C LEU A 52 -4.60 -10.45 -9.71
N THR A 53 -3.50 -9.77 -10.01
CA THR A 53 -2.49 -10.27 -10.95
C THR A 53 -1.95 -11.62 -10.48
N ALA A 54 -1.57 -11.72 -9.21
CA ALA A 54 -1.06 -12.96 -8.63
C ALA A 54 -2.07 -14.11 -8.74
N ARG A 55 -3.38 -13.82 -8.59
CA ARG A 55 -4.43 -14.80 -8.81
C ARG A 55 -4.44 -15.30 -10.26
N ILE A 56 -4.40 -14.41 -11.24
CA ILE A 56 -4.41 -14.80 -12.66
C ILE A 56 -3.23 -15.73 -12.96
N GLU A 57 -2.03 -15.35 -12.50
CA GLU A 57 -0.82 -16.15 -12.69
C GLU A 57 -0.87 -17.50 -11.95
N MET A 58 -1.59 -17.59 -10.83
CA MET A 58 -1.80 -18.86 -10.13
C MET A 58 -2.73 -19.80 -10.90
N GLU A 59 -3.75 -19.27 -11.57
CA GLU A 59 -4.63 -20.07 -12.43
C GLU A 59 -3.88 -20.53 -13.69
N GLU A 60 -3.05 -19.67 -14.29
CA GLU A 60 -2.16 -20.05 -15.40
C GLU A 60 -1.19 -21.15 -14.98
N PHE A 61 -0.55 -20.99 -13.81
CA PHE A 61 0.38 -21.99 -13.29
C PHE A 61 -0.28 -23.35 -13.02
N LEU A 62 -1.55 -23.34 -12.59
CA LEU A 62 -2.35 -24.56 -12.42
C LEU A 62 -2.58 -25.27 -13.76
N LEU A 63 -2.84 -24.55 -14.84
CA LEU A 63 -3.04 -25.14 -16.17
C LEU A 63 -1.78 -25.83 -16.68
N ASP A 64 -0.61 -25.26 -16.41
CA ASP A 64 0.67 -25.79 -16.89
C ASP A 64 1.22 -26.94 -16.02
N ASN A 65 1.04 -26.86 -14.70
CA ASN A 65 1.71 -27.75 -13.74
C ASN A 65 0.76 -28.65 -12.95
N ASN A 66 -0.55 -28.56 -13.19
CA ASN A 66 -1.61 -29.28 -12.47
C ASN A 66 -1.54 -29.13 -10.93
N ARG A 67 -0.95 -28.02 -10.47
CA ARG A 67 -0.87 -27.63 -9.06
C ARG A 67 -0.69 -26.12 -8.95
N TYR A 68 -1.06 -25.51 -7.83
CA TYR A 68 -0.72 -24.11 -7.58
C TYR A 68 0.75 -23.92 -7.19
N ALA A 69 1.28 -22.72 -7.39
CA ALA A 69 2.65 -22.40 -7.01
C ALA A 69 2.80 -22.34 -5.47
N GLY A 70 3.79 -23.05 -4.94
CA GLY A 70 4.10 -23.04 -3.49
C GLY A 70 4.85 -21.80 -3.01
N THR A 71 5.46 -21.08 -3.95
CA THR A 71 6.38 -19.97 -3.67
C THR A 71 6.04 -18.80 -4.59
N ILE A 72 6.04 -17.57 -4.08
CA ILE A 72 5.61 -16.40 -4.87
C ILE A 72 6.54 -16.12 -6.07
N GLY A 73 7.84 -16.42 -5.97
CA GLY A 73 8.76 -16.20 -7.10
C GLY A 73 8.57 -17.14 -8.30
N CYS A 74 7.66 -18.12 -8.21
CA CYS A 74 7.18 -18.90 -9.35
C CYS A 74 6.27 -18.11 -10.30
N LEU A 75 5.67 -17.03 -9.79
CA LEU A 75 4.77 -16.21 -10.58
C LEU A 75 5.60 -15.19 -11.38
N PRO A 76 5.38 -15.06 -12.70
CA PRO A 76 6.19 -14.19 -13.56
C PRO A 76 6.30 -12.74 -13.07
N SER A 77 5.20 -12.13 -12.64
CA SER A 77 5.17 -10.73 -12.18
C SER A 77 5.85 -10.50 -10.83
N PHE A 78 6.05 -11.56 -10.05
CA PHE A 78 6.66 -11.49 -8.71
C PHE A 78 8.09 -12.03 -8.68
N ASN A 79 8.61 -12.43 -9.83
CA ASN A 79 9.92 -13.01 -9.95
C ASN A 79 11.01 -11.93 -10.04
N SER A 80 11.95 -11.92 -9.09
CA SER A 80 13.17 -11.11 -9.16
C SER A 80 14.42 -11.90 -9.60
N ASN A 81 14.31 -13.22 -9.82
CA ASN A 81 15.39 -14.12 -10.19
C ASN A 81 15.03 -14.96 -11.44
N PRO A 82 15.68 -14.74 -12.60
CA PRO A 82 15.36 -15.43 -13.85
C PRO A 82 15.44 -16.96 -13.76
N ALA A 83 16.19 -17.52 -12.80
CA ALA A 83 16.24 -18.97 -12.57
C ALA A 83 14.88 -19.59 -12.16
N CYS A 84 13.96 -18.81 -11.59
CA CYS A 84 12.66 -19.30 -11.13
C CYS A 84 11.65 -19.52 -12.28
N LEU A 85 11.88 -18.91 -13.45
CA LEU A 85 11.04 -19.07 -14.64
C LEU A 85 11.28 -20.43 -15.34
N ALA A 86 12.47 -21.00 -15.20
CA ALA A 86 12.80 -22.30 -15.81
C ALA A 86 12.31 -23.49 -14.97
N SER A 87 12.30 -23.37 -13.64
CA SER A 87 11.76 -24.39 -12.74
C SER A 87 11.37 -23.80 -11.39
N CYS A 88 10.13 -24.06 -10.96
CA CYS A 88 9.62 -23.58 -9.67
C CYS A 88 10.35 -24.16 -8.46
N SER A 89 10.96 -25.34 -8.58
CA SER A 89 11.70 -26.02 -7.52
C SER A 89 13.02 -25.32 -7.15
N ALA A 90 13.58 -24.50 -8.06
CA ALA A 90 14.76 -23.69 -7.80
C ALA A 90 14.43 -22.36 -7.07
N CYS A 91 13.14 -22.05 -6.90
CA CYS A 91 12.71 -20.80 -6.31
C CYS A 91 12.80 -20.81 -4.78
N THR A 92 13.76 -20.06 -4.23
CA THR A 92 13.88 -19.80 -2.78
C THR A 92 13.18 -18.53 -2.32
N GLN A 93 12.58 -17.76 -3.25
CA GLN A 93 11.95 -16.48 -2.97
C GLN A 93 10.55 -16.64 -2.38
N THR A 94 10.46 -16.76 -1.05
CA THR A 94 9.19 -16.88 -0.34
C THR A 94 8.43 -15.57 -0.21
N THR A 95 9.09 -14.42 -0.43
CA THR A 95 8.49 -13.09 -0.29
C THR A 95 8.94 -12.16 -1.41
N HIS A 96 7.99 -11.48 -2.04
CA HIS A 96 8.24 -10.39 -2.97
C HIS A 96 7.96 -9.05 -2.26
N LYS A 97 8.94 -8.15 -2.21
CA LYS A 97 8.80 -6.85 -1.53
C LYS A 97 8.65 -5.74 -2.57
N LEU A 98 7.49 -5.09 -2.56
CA LEU A 98 7.28 -3.79 -3.21
C LEU A 98 7.56 -2.66 -2.21
N LYS A 99 7.45 -1.41 -2.68
CA LYS A 99 7.75 -0.21 -1.89
C LYS A 99 7.00 -0.14 -0.55
N TYR A 100 5.76 -0.64 -0.48
CA TYR A 100 4.91 -0.54 0.71
C TYR A 100 4.40 -1.89 1.25
N TYR A 101 4.25 -2.91 0.40
CA TYR A 101 3.71 -4.22 0.77
C TYR A 101 4.68 -5.34 0.42
N SER A 102 4.67 -6.38 1.24
CA SER A 102 5.31 -7.67 0.95
C SER A 102 4.27 -8.72 0.63
N PHE A 103 4.46 -9.47 -0.45
CA PHE A 103 3.58 -10.52 -0.93
C PHE A 103 4.22 -11.87 -0.71
N PHE A 104 3.43 -12.84 -0.26
CA PHE A 104 3.87 -14.21 -0.05
C PHE A 104 2.70 -15.17 -0.16
N ILE A 105 3.01 -16.44 -0.40
CA ILE A 105 2.03 -17.52 -0.44
C ILE A 105 1.98 -18.14 0.95
N GLU A 106 0.81 -18.16 1.58
CA GLU A 106 0.61 -18.76 2.91
C GLU A 106 0.46 -20.28 2.81
N ASN A 107 -0.28 -20.71 1.79
CA ASN A 107 -0.56 -22.10 1.51
C ASN A 107 -0.86 -22.24 0.03
N ALA A 108 -0.32 -23.31 -0.56
CA ALA A 108 -0.72 -23.76 -1.87
C ALA A 108 -0.77 -25.28 -1.88
N SER A 109 -1.84 -25.79 -2.45
CA SER A 109 -2.09 -27.20 -2.70
C SER A 109 -2.46 -27.38 -4.17
N THR A 110 -3.01 -28.52 -4.56
CA THR A 110 -3.56 -28.73 -5.91
C THR A 110 -4.94 -28.08 -6.07
N THR A 111 -5.72 -27.97 -4.99
CA THR A 111 -7.12 -27.49 -5.03
C THR A 111 -7.33 -26.13 -4.37
N HIS A 112 -6.42 -25.71 -3.50
CA HIS A 112 -6.54 -24.49 -2.72
C HIS A 112 -5.25 -23.70 -2.72
N TYR A 113 -5.37 -22.39 -2.70
CA TYR A 113 -4.26 -21.48 -2.46
C TYR A 113 -4.71 -20.30 -1.63
N ARG A 114 -3.75 -19.68 -0.94
CA ARG A 114 -3.90 -18.45 -0.18
C ARG A 114 -2.67 -17.59 -0.40
N ILE A 115 -2.88 -16.41 -0.97
CA ILE A 115 -1.84 -15.39 -1.13
C ILE A 115 -2.17 -14.28 -0.16
N ALA A 116 -1.15 -13.81 0.55
CA ALA A 116 -1.27 -12.69 1.45
C ALA A 116 -0.30 -11.59 1.05
N SER A 117 -0.77 -10.35 1.21
CA SER A 117 0.10 -9.17 1.22
C SER A 117 0.05 -8.53 2.59
N THR A 118 1.21 -8.17 3.14
CA THR A 118 1.30 -7.51 4.45
C THR A 118 2.04 -6.19 4.37
N ARG A 119 1.63 -5.25 5.23
CA ARG A 119 2.32 -3.99 5.46
C ARG A 119 2.39 -3.70 6.96
N LYS A 120 3.59 -3.36 7.42
CA LYS A 120 3.84 -2.81 8.76
C LYS A 120 4.39 -1.39 8.60
N ILE A 121 3.85 -0.43 9.33
CA ILE A 121 4.37 0.95 9.35
C ILE A 121 5.53 1.04 10.35
N TYR A 122 5.37 0.41 11.52
CA TYR A 122 6.37 0.32 12.58
C TYR A 122 6.43 -1.12 13.11
N SER A 123 7.53 -1.49 13.78
CA SER A 123 7.75 -2.86 14.27
C SER A 123 6.64 -3.34 15.22
N TYR A 124 6.15 -2.44 16.08
CA TYR A 124 5.11 -2.66 17.09
C TYR A 124 3.69 -2.30 16.63
N ALA A 125 3.51 -1.91 15.36
CA ALA A 125 2.19 -1.62 14.83
C ALA A 125 1.44 -2.91 14.46
N GLN A 126 0.10 -2.84 14.51
CA GLN A 126 -0.75 -3.85 13.89
C GLN A 126 -0.39 -3.98 12.41
N THR A 127 -0.41 -5.21 11.91
CA THR A 127 -0.07 -5.48 10.51
C THR A 127 -1.32 -5.36 9.67
N ASP A 128 -1.27 -4.53 8.63
CA ASP A 128 -2.29 -4.57 7.60
C ASP A 128 -2.06 -5.80 6.73
N LYS A 129 -3.12 -6.55 6.48
CA LYS A 129 -3.07 -7.83 5.78
C LYS A 129 -4.24 -7.93 4.83
N LEU A 130 -3.92 -8.09 3.56
CA LEU A 130 -4.89 -8.40 2.51
C LEU A 130 -4.69 -9.83 2.07
N ILE A 131 -5.79 -10.55 1.85
CA ILE A 131 -5.75 -11.93 1.40
C ILE A 131 -6.61 -12.12 0.15
N ILE A 132 -6.16 -13.02 -0.71
CA ILE A 132 -6.96 -13.58 -1.79
C ILE A 132 -6.78 -15.10 -1.76
N SER A 133 -7.87 -15.83 -2.03
CA SER A 133 -7.87 -17.29 -2.06
C SER A 133 -8.64 -17.79 -3.27
N ALA A 134 -8.48 -19.07 -3.61
CA ALA A 134 -9.25 -19.68 -4.70
C ALA A 134 -10.75 -19.42 -4.58
N SER A 135 -11.31 -19.54 -3.35
CA SER A 135 -12.72 -19.31 -3.02
C SER A 135 -13.13 -17.84 -2.90
N THR A 136 -12.19 -16.93 -2.60
CA THR A 136 -12.48 -15.50 -2.43
C THR A 136 -11.83 -14.74 -3.57
N GLN A 137 -12.60 -14.52 -4.65
CA GLN A 137 -12.11 -13.90 -5.89
C GLN A 137 -11.77 -12.42 -5.75
N THR A 138 -12.18 -11.79 -4.66
CA THR A 138 -11.86 -10.40 -4.34
C THR A 138 -10.86 -10.33 -3.17
N PRO A 139 -9.82 -9.49 -3.27
CA PRO A 139 -8.94 -9.23 -2.14
C PRO A 139 -9.73 -8.67 -0.94
N LYS A 140 -9.54 -9.27 0.24
CA LYS A 140 -10.15 -8.81 1.48
C LYS A 140 -9.10 -8.29 2.44
N VAL A 141 -9.36 -7.12 3.03
CA VAL A 141 -8.58 -6.57 4.13
C VAL A 141 -9.01 -7.28 5.41
N LEU A 142 -8.06 -7.80 6.19
CA LEU A 142 -8.35 -8.53 7.42
C LEU A 142 -8.31 -7.63 8.67
N ASN A 143 -7.45 -6.60 8.65
CA ASN A 143 -7.30 -5.66 9.76
C ASN A 143 -7.53 -4.24 9.25
N GLU A 144 -8.79 -3.82 9.15
CA GLU A 144 -9.16 -2.52 8.60
C GLU A 144 -8.58 -1.32 9.38
N ASP A 145 -8.36 -1.50 10.69
CA ASP A 145 -7.85 -0.45 11.57
C ASP A 145 -6.31 -0.33 11.59
N ALA A 146 -5.57 -1.25 10.96
CA ALA A 146 -4.11 -1.29 11.06
C ALA A 146 -3.41 -0.04 10.51
N LEU A 147 -4.03 0.64 9.53
CA LEU A 147 -3.47 1.83 8.87
C LEU A 147 -4.19 3.14 9.23
N LYS A 148 -5.19 3.11 10.10
CA LYS A 148 -5.97 4.29 10.44
C LYS A 148 -5.11 5.26 11.24
N PHE A 149 -5.15 6.54 10.86
CA PHE A 149 -4.50 7.58 11.64
C PHE A 149 -5.09 7.64 13.06
N SER A 150 -4.23 7.64 14.08
CA SER A 150 -4.61 7.75 15.49
C SER A 150 -3.77 8.83 16.16
N VAL A 151 -4.43 9.91 16.60
CA VAL A 151 -3.80 11.00 17.38
C VAL A 151 -3.22 10.45 18.68
N TYR A 152 -3.96 9.57 19.37
CA TYR A 152 -3.52 8.94 20.62
C TYR A 152 -2.22 8.18 20.46
N LYS A 153 -1.98 7.54 19.30
CA LYS A 153 -0.73 6.83 19.06
C LYS A 153 0.46 7.77 18.87
N TRP A 154 0.26 8.98 18.35
CA TRP A 154 1.34 9.95 18.19
C TRP A 154 1.69 10.70 19.47
N LEU A 155 0.72 10.83 20.39
CA LEU A 155 0.87 11.61 21.61
C LEU A 155 1.37 10.80 22.82
N PHE A 156 1.33 9.47 22.74
CA PHE A 156 1.62 8.54 23.84
C PHE A 156 2.55 7.36 23.48
N ASP A 157 3.16 7.38 22.29
CA ASP A 157 4.41 6.63 21.98
C ASP A 157 5.58 7.62 22.04
#